data_AF-A0A6A5HAT6-F1
#
_entry.id   AF-A0A6A5HAT6-F1
#
_cell.length_a   1.000
_cell.length_b   1.000
_cell.length_c   1.000
_cell.angle_alpha   90.00
_cell.angle_beta   90.00
_cell.angle_gamma   90.00
#
_symmetry.space_group_name_H-M   'P 1'
#
loop_
_entity.id
_entity.type
_entity.pdbx_description
1 polymer ?
#
loop_
_entity_poly.entity_id
_entity_poly.type
_entity_poly.pdbx_seq_one_letter_code
_entity_poly.pdbx_strand_id
1 'polypeptide(L)'
;MSKFLKIHDDALTPMYIHKQAMRYMLEECRGDLSAFNKYPQGSSKGKEEYILKALMDRAGNNLRMYGTAREFAENLEVYGNFTGSHVFFNAIDEPYQTSPIIYRSLKNEEYIYKSDLLVILHNIINQINPNFPFEAMSIIAFSLKSLEEKVTDNMEFVRFDEKFFDEIEKELREEIDKNTMRRPETDNLMKEMSGMTFEKCLEKVKSVAPEETWRDQGQMRDRRIRTVFTTTCKEFPRGMHHLPMSVIYFACDPVIKAIGNVRRNHLGFLRLRDKKSAVTVRLFEDEHGGERFVMKDELDDTLYTIGEEEIHVILTMSQEEVYQKLGHQNVEFILHPIRRAKHRAVPIRGPGASGPNNFFILAIDAFFELSKSVITGCKFFQNHDFQRFAMIMEEVDSILKPHCEKPYFIIIQAIDVIKKTLFICDFFFKKNVALKEIRNAKSDGFSLQNLKNELKHLGLTETFPEIQEHAEAVYEGIDNVKKEKFLRTCDLFDAVESCQMICILNRLPNLKKFVHNQKGCGRIAGLKCEKCEKTSEIQNSMKNLKIESSGCHICSTQIKTSDVVTRCPLCKTRFHSNCALKWIKDQKHCPACKGDFPGI
;
A
#
# COMPACT_ATOMS: atom_id res chain seq x y z
N MET A 1 19.31 11.37 0.84
CA MET A 1 18.71 10.03 0.64
C MET A 1 19.85 9.12 0.19
N SER A 2 20.04 7.97 0.83
CA SER A 2 21.16 7.06 0.53
C SER A 2 21.16 6.68 -0.96
N LYS A 3 22.37 6.55 -1.55
CA LYS A 3 22.53 6.16 -2.97
C LYS A 3 21.90 4.79 -3.27
N PHE A 4 21.82 3.90 -2.27
CA PHE A 4 21.36 2.52 -2.42
C PHE A 4 19.84 2.36 -2.56
N LEU A 5 19.06 3.38 -2.19
CA LEU A 5 17.60 3.35 -2.21
C LEU A 5 17.02 3.71 -3.59
N LYS A 6 17.84 4.27 -4.49
CA LYS A 6 17.40 4.70 -5.81
C LYS A 6 17.48 3.54 -6.81
N ILE A 7 16.36 3.22 -7.44
CA ILE A 7 16.30 2.24 -8.53
C ILE A 7 17.00 2.82 -9.77
N HIS A 8 17.65 1.94 -10.53
CA HIS A 8 18.22 2.30 -11.82
C HIS A 8 17.15 2.79 -12.79
N ASP A 9 17.50 3.84 -13.55
CA ASP A 9 16.57 4.52 -14.44
C ASP A 9 16.04 3.59 -15.55
N ASP A 10 16.85 2.62 -15.98
CA ASP A 10 16.48 1.63 -17.00
C ASP A 10 15.71 0.42 -16.48
N ALA A 11 15.49 0.32 -15.17
CA ALA A 11 14.71 -0.78 -14.61
C ALA A 11 13.21 -0.63 -14.92
N LEU A 12 12.70 0.61 -15.01
CA LEU A 12 11.26 0.87 -15.17
C LEU A 12 10.74 0.41 -16.53
N THR A 13 9.89 -0.62 -16.54
CA THR A 13 9.34 -1.18 -17.78
C THR A 13 7.89 -0.72 -18.05
N PRO A 14 7.51 -0.56 -19.33
CA PRO A 14 6.14 -0.19 -19.68
C PRO A 14 5.11 -1.23 -19.22
N MET A 15 5.50 -2.51 -19.25
CA MET A 15 4.64 -3.62 -18.85
C MET A 15 4.35 -3.58 -17.35
N TYR A 16 5.33 -3.20 -16.51
CA TYR A 16 5.08 -3.03 -15.09
C TYR A 16 4.07 -1.91 -14.80
N ILE A 17 4.26 -0.73 -15.41
CA ILE A 17 3.32 0.40 -15.29
C ILE A 17 1.91 -0.03 -15.73
N HIS A 18 1.81 -0.79 -16.82
CA HIS A 18 0.52 -1.29 -17.28
C HIS A 18 -0.11 -2.28 -16.28
N LYS A 19 0.64 -3.26 -15.77
CA LYS A 19 0.15 -4.20 -14.74
C LYS A 19 -0.33 -3.46 -13.47
N GLN A 20 0.40 -2.43 -13.05
CA GLN A 20 -0.01 -1.55 -11.94
C GLN A 20 -1.31 -0.80 -12.26
N ALA A 21 -1.39 -0.17 -13.43
CA ALA A 21 -2.58 0.56 -13.88
C ALA A 21 -3.81 -0.37 -13.92
N MET A 22 -3.66 -1.60 -14.42
CA MET A 22 -4.74 -2.58 -14.47
C MET A 22 -5.28 -2.91 -13.07
N ARG A 23 -4.42 -3.07 -12.06
CA ARG A 23 -4.86 -3.30 -10.68
C ARG A 23 -5.45 -2.05 -10.03
N TYR A 24 -4.94 -0.87 -10.36
CA TYR A 24 -5.43 0.39 -9.82
C TYR A 24 -6.84 0.73 -10.32
N MET A 25 -7.08 0.56 -11.62
CA MET A 25 -8.35 0.90 -12.25
C MET A 25 -9.47 -0.05 -11.79
N LEU A 26 -10.70 0.48 -11.79
CA LEU A 26 -11.93 -0.29 -11.76
C LEU A 26 -11.97 -1.27 -12.93
N GLU A 27 -12.39 -2.51 -12.68
CA GLU A 27 -12.35 -3.58 -13.68
C GLU A 27 -13.30 -3.29 -14.84
N GLU A 28 -14.44 -2.69 -14.50
CA GLU A 28 -15.52 -2.28 -15.38
C GLU A 28 -15.08 -1.17 -16.36
N CYS A 29 -14.05 -0.40 -16.01
CA CYS A 29 -13.51 0.68 -16.83
C CYS A 29 -12.38 0.23 -17.77
N ARG A 30 -11.84 -0.98 -17.61
CA ARG A 30 -10.64 -1.44 -18.32
C ARG A 30 -10.87 -1.68 -19.82
N GLY A 31 -12.07 -2.07 -20.24
CA GLY A 31 -12.34 -2.44 -21.64
C GLY A 31 -11.32 -3.45 -22.19
N ASP A 32 -10.77 -3.17 -23.37
CA ASP A 32 -9.77 -4.00 -24.07
C ASP A 32 -8.31 -3.57 -23.79
N LEU A 33 -8.05 -2.93 -22.64
CA LEU A 33 -6.70 -2.49 -22.31
C LEU A 33 -5.73 -3.67 -22.08
N SER A 34 -6.22 -4.85 -21.72
CA SER A 34 -5.39 -6.05 -21.59
C SER A 34 -4.65 -6.42 -22.89
N ALA A 35 -5.22 -6.09 -24.06
CA ALA A 35 -4.60 -6.30 -25.37
C ALA A 35 -3.68 -5.15 -25.82
N PHE A 36 -3.48 -4.12 -24.99
CA PHE A 36 -2.64 -2.98 -25.34
C PHE A 36 -1.18 -3.40 -25.51
N ASN A 37 -0.60 -3.07 -26.68
CA ASN A 37 0.75 -3.45 -27.06
C ASN A 37 1.59 -2.29 -27.63
N LYS A 38 1.10 -1.05 -27.54
CA LYS A 38 1.76 0.14 -28.11
C LYS A 38 2.60 0.84 -27.04
N TYR A 39 3.70 0.21 -26.64
CA TYR A 39 4.63 0.78 -25.66
C TYR A 39 5.79 1.51 -26.33
N PRO A 40 6.35 2.56 -25.70
CA PRO A 40 7.62 3.13 -26.14
C PRO A 40 8.74 2.08 -26.02
N GLN A 41 9.74 2.15 -26.90
CA GLN A 41 10.95 1.36 -26.78
C GLN A 41 11.87 1.90 -25.67
N GLY A 42 12.64 1.00 -25.06
CA GLY A 42 13.61 1.31 -23.99
C GLY A 42 12.97 1.59 -22.63
N SER A 43 13.72 2.27 -21.75
CA SER A 43 13.27 2.65 -20.41
C SER A 43 12.00 3.51 -20.44
N SER A 44 11.11 3.26 -19.47
CA SER A 44 9.90 4.05 -19.24
C SER A 44 10.10 5.22 -18.29
N LYS A 45 11.29 5.40 -17.71
CA LYS A 45 11.51 6.52 -16.78
C LYS A 45 11.30 7.85 -17.50
N GLY A 46 10.48 8.72 -16.91
CA GLY A 46 10.07 9.99 -17.51
C GLY A 46 9.07 9.85 -18.66
N LYS A 47 8.59 8.63 -18.95
CA LYS A 47 7.58 8.33 -19.98
C LYS A 47 6.28 7.79 -19.36
N GLU A 48 6.15 7.81 -18.04
CA GLU A 48 5.01 7.28 -17.29
C GLU A 48 3.71 7.97 -17.72
N GLU A 49 3.72 9.32 -17.74
CA GLU A 49 2.58 10.12 -18.22
C GLU A 49 2.22 9.79 -19.69
N TYR A 50 3.22 9.60 -20.55
CA TYR A 50 3.00 9.25 -21.96
C TYR A 50 2.33 7.88 -22.10
N ILE A 51 2.78 6.88 -21.34
CA ILE A 51 2.20 5.53 -21.35
C ILE A 51 0.75 5.57 -20.85
N LEU A 52 0.50 6.28 -19.75
CA LEU A 52 -0.86 6.42 -19.21
C LEU A 52 -1.76 7.21 -20.13
N LYS A 53 -1.26 8.24 -20.80
CA LYS A 53 -2.01 8.94 -21.85
C LYS A 53 -2.41 7.99 -22.98
N ALA A 54 -1.51 7.13 -23.43
CA ALA A 54 -1.82 6.15 -24.48
C ALA A 54 -2.88 5.13 -24.03
N LEU A 55 -2.86 4.70 -22.76
CA LEU A 55 -3.90 3.84 -22.18
C LEU A 55 -5.24 4.58 -22.08
N MET A 56 -5.23 5.85 -21.64
CA MET A 56 -6.43 6.69 -21.57
C MET A 56 -7.05 6.94 -22.94
N ASP A 57 -6.23 7.25 -23.95
CA ASP A 57 -6.69 7.44 -25.33
C ASP A 57 -7.32 6.14 -25.88
N ARG A 58 -6.75 4.97 -25.57
CA ARG A 58 -7.32 3.66 -25.94
C ARG A 58 -8.64 3.36 -25.24
N ALA A 59 -8.78 3.76 -23.98
CA ALA A 59 -9.99 3.57 -23.19
C ALA A 59 -11.09 4.61 -23.45
N GLY A 60 -10.76 5.70 -24.14
CA GLY A 60 -11.67 6.81 -24.42
C GLY A 60 -12.21 7.44 -23.13
N ASN A 61 -13.54 7.54 -23.03
CA ASN A 61 -14.19 8.23 -21.92
C ASN A 61 -14.24 7.44 -20.60
N ASN A 62 -13.76 6.19 -20.58
CA ASN A 62 -13.90 5.29 -19.43
C ASN A 62 -12.95 5.63 -18.26
N LEU A 63 -11.86 6.35 -18.52
CA LEU A 63 -10.84 6.67 -17.50
C LEU A 63 -10.88 8.13 -17.02
N ARG A 64 -11.95 8.88 -17.34
CA ARG A 64 -12.08 10.30 -16.96
C ARG A 64 -12.13 10.56 -15.45
N MET A 65 -12.48 9.55 -14.64
CA MET A 65 -12.50 9.66 -13.18
C MET A 65 -11.09 9.80 -12.56
N TYR A 66 -10.05 9.33 -13.28
CA TYR A 66 -8.66 9.35 -12.79
C TYR A 66 -7.95 10.68 -13.01
N GLY A 67 -8.65 11.69 -13.55
CA GLY A 67 -8.09 13.02 -13.80
C GLY A 67 -7.25 13.05 -15.08
N THR A 68 -6.15 13.80 -15.04
CA THR A 68 -5.16 13.86 -16.13
C THR A 68 -4.23 12.65 -16.13
N ALA A 69 -3.54 12.38 -17.25
CA ALA A 69 -2.53 11.32 -17.32
C ALA A 69 -1.40 11.51 -16.30
N ARG A 70 -1.04 12.77 -16.01
CA ARG A 70 -0.09 13.13 -14.97
C ARG A 70 -0.59 12.78 -13.57
N GLU A 71 -1.80 13.21 -13.22
CA GLU A 71 -2.40 12.86 -11.92
C GLU A 71 -2.53 11.34 -11.77
N PHE A 72 -2.84 10.63 -12.85
CA PHE A 72 -2.87 9.18 -12.84
C PHE A 72 -1.47 8.59 -12.58
N ALA A 73 -0.42 9.12 -13.21
CA ALA A 73 0.97 8.70 -12.96
C ALA A 73 1.39 8.91 -11.50
N GLU A 74 1.12 10.10 -10.96
CA GLU A 74 1.43 10.45 -9.56
C GLU A 74 0.71 9.51 -8.58
N ASN A 75 -0.54 9.13 -8.87
CA ASN A 75 -1.28 8.16 -8.06
C ASN A 75 -0.74 6.74 -8.17
N LEU A 76 -0.27 6.32 -9.35
CA LEU A 76 0.35 5.00 -9.51
C LEU A 76 1.70 4.90 -8.80
N GLU A 77 2.47 5.98 -8.73
CA GLU A 77 3.71 6.03 -7.95
C GLU A 77 3.43 5.78 -6.46
N VAL A 78 2.36 6.39 -5.92
CA VAL A 78 1.93 6.14 -4.54
C VAL A 78 1.45 4.70 -4.37
N TYR A 79 0.54 4.25 -5.24
CA TYR A 79 -0.09 2.93 -5.18
C TYR A 79 0.91 1.77 -5.33
N GLY A 80 1.90 1.95 -6.21
CA GLY A 80 2.82 0.91 -6.62
C GLY A 80 4.02 0.69 -5.70
N ASN A 81 4.33 1.66 -4.83
CA ASN A 81 5.56 1.65 -4.04
C ASN A 81 5.36 0.99 -2.67
N PHE A 82 5.43 -0.34 -2.61
CA PHE A 82 5.39 -1.13 -1.37
C PHE A 82 6.17 -2.44 -1.51
N THR A 83 6.61 -3.00 -0.38
CA THR A 83 7.37 -4.26 -0.31
C THR A 83 6.55 -5.44 -0.84
N GLY A 84 7.13 -6.21 -1.76
CA GLY A 84 6.45 -7.34 -2.42
C GLY A 84 5.50 -6.94 -3.56
N SER A 85 5.54 -5.69 -4.06
CA SER A 85 4.67 -5.22 -5.15
C SER A 85 4.73 -6.08 -6.41
N HIS A 86 5.91 -6.59 -6.76
CA HIS A 86 6.11 -7.45 -7.93
C HIS A 86 5.34 -8.77 -7.82
N VAL A 87 5.10 -9.27 -6.60
CA VAL A 87 4.24 -10.43 -6.36
C VAL A 87 2.77 -10.03 -6.53
N PHE A 88 2.34 -8.93 -5.88
CA PHE A 88 0.96 -8.45 -5.93
C PHE A 88 0.49 -8.12 -7.37
N PHE A 89 1.34 -7.44 -8.15
CA PHE A 89 1.05 -7.07 -9.53
C PHE A 89 1.25 -8.20 -10.54
N ASN A 90 1.64 -9.41 -10.09
CA ASN A 90 2.01 -10.52 -10.95
C ASN A 90 3.09 -10.12 -11.98
N ALA A 91 4.13 -9.46 -11.50
CA ALA A 91 5.26 -8.92 -12.24
C ALA A 91 6.60 -9.53 -11.78
N ILE A 92 6.56 -10.82 -11.45
CA ILE A 92 7.74 -11.64 -11.09
C ILE A 92 8.73 -11.80 -12.26
N ASP A 93 8.26 -11.52 -13.48
CA ASP A 93 8.97 -11.54 -14.77
C ASP A 93 9.49 -10.16 -15.21
N GLU A 94 9.38 -9.13 -14.36
CA GLU A 94 10.04 -7.84 -14.56
C GLU A 94 11.23 -7.71 -13.60
N PRO A 95 12.18 -6.79 -13.81
CA PRO A 95 13.17 -6.42 -12.78
C PRO A 95 12.51 -5.90 -11.49
N TYR A 96 13.28 -5.57 -10.45
CA TYR A 96 12.71 -4.85 -9.30
C TYR A 96 12.34 -3.41 -9.68
N GLN A 97 11.16 -2.97 -9.25
CA GLN A 97 10.52 -1.72 -9.70
C GLN A 97 10.13 -0.79 -8.56
N THR A 98 10.29 -1.23 -7.32
CA THR A 98 9.95 -0.44 -6.12
C THR A 98 11.19 0.01 -5.37
N SER A 99 11.10 1.21 -4.83
CA SER A 99 12.20 1.79 -4.07
C SER A 99 12.13 1.23 -2.65
N PRO A 100 13.24 0.73 -2.09
CA PRO A 100 13.24 0.28 -0.70
C PRO A 100 12.78 1.40 0.24
N ILE A 101 11.94 1.05 1.22
CA ILE A 101 11.34 2.01 2.14
C ILE A 101 12.05 1.93 3.49
N ILE A 102 12.50 3.08 4.01
CA ILE A 102 13.03 3.20 5.36
C ILE A 102 11.89 3.53 6.32
N TYR A 103 11.78 2.71 7.35
CA TYR A 103 10.84 2.87 8.46
C TYR A 103 11.59 3.35 9.69
N ARG A 104 10.88 3.99 10.61
CA ARG A 104 11.45 4.46 11.88
C ARG A 104 10.82 3.72 13.04
N SER A 105 11.64 3.36 14.03
CA SER A 105 11.10 2.85 15.28
C SER A 105 10.60 3.98 16.18
N LEU A 106 9.93 3.65 17.29
CA LEU A 106 9.57 4.64 18.32
C LEU A 106 10.78 5.34 18.95
N LYS A 107 11.97 4.72 18.87
CA LYS A 107 13.25 5.30 19.31
C LYS A 107 13.92 6.13 18.22
N ASN A 108 13.26 6.34 17.09
CA ASN A 108 13.77 7.05 15.92
C ASN A 108 14.96 6.36 15.22
N GLU A 109 15.16 5.06 15.46
CA GLU A 109 16.14 4.24 14.74
C GLU A 109 15.59 3.83 13.36
N GLU A 110 16.45 3.70 12.36
CA GLU A 110 16.07 3.38 10.98
C GLU A 110 16.07 1.87 10.73
N TYR A 111 15.00 1.39 10.09
CA TYR A 111 14.74 -0.01 9.79
C TYR A 111 14.29 -0.19 8.35
N ILE A 112 14.53 -1.37 7.81
CA ILE A 112 14.13 -1.76 6.46
C ILE A 112 13.63 -3.19 6.46
N TYR A 113 12.70 -3.52 5.56
CA TYR A 113 12.32 -4.92 5.35
C TYR A 113 13.51 -5.71 4.82
N LYS A 114 13.67 -6.91 5.38
CA LYS A 114 14.75 -7.81 5.00
C LYS A 114 14.68 -8.25 3.54
N SER A 115 13.48 -8.41 2.97
CA SER A 115 13.29 -8.68 1.54
C SER A 115 13.82 -7.54 0.66
N ASP A 116 13.67 -6.29 1.11
CA ASP A 116 14.10 -5.11 0.36
C ASP A 116 15.62 -4.94 0.33
N LEU A 117 16.37 -5.72 1.11
CA LEU A 117 17.83 -5.83 0.98
C LEU A 117 18.24 -6.43 -0.38
N LEU A 118 17.42 -7.32 -0.95
CA LEU A 118 17.65 -7.87 -2.28
C LEU A 118 17.42 -6.81 -3.38
N VAL A 119 16.50 -5.88 -3.14
CA VAL A 119 16.27 -4.72 -4.00
C VAL A 119 17.48 -3.77 -3.91
N ILE A 120 18.00 -3.51 -2.71
CA ILE A 120 19.24 -2.74 -2.51
C ILE A 120 20.41 -3.40 -3.25
N LEU A 121 20.57 -4.73 -3.13
CA LEU A 121 21.63 -5.47 -3.81
C LEU A 121 21.53 -5.32 -5.34
N HIS A 122 20.31 -5.41 -5.89
CA HIS A 122 20.07 -5.14 -7.31
C HIS A 122 20.45 -3.70 -7.70
N ASN A 123 20.12 -2.70 -6.87
CA ASN A 123 20.50 -1.30 -7.11
C ASN A 123 22.01 -1.10 -7.09
N ILE A 124 22.73 -1.71 -6.14
CA ILE A 124 24.20 -1.67 -6.06
C ILE A 124 24.82 -2.22 -7.34
N ILE A 125 24.37 -3.39 -7.81
CA ILE A 125 24.89 -4.02 -9.03
C ILE A 125 24.71 -3.11 -10.25
N ASN A 126 23.54 -2.47 -10.38
CA ASN A 126 23.29 -1.52 -11.47
C ASN A 126 24.13 -0.24 -11.34
N GLN A 127 24.53 0.16 -10.13
CA GLN A 127 25.47 1.28 -9.94
C GLN A 127 26.92 0.90 -10.27
N ILE A 128 27.32 -0.34 -10.01
CA ILE A 128 28.64 -0.85 -10.37
C ILE A 128 28.85 -0.78 -11.88
N ASN A 129 27.82 -1.11 -12.66
CA ASN A 129 27.84 -0.99 -14.12
C ASN A 129 26.51 -0.40 -14.64
N PRO A 130 26.45 0.93 -14.84
CA PRO A 130 25.25 1.62 -15.31
C PRO A 130 24.81 1.21 -16.73
N ASN A 131 25.71 0.62 -17.52
CA ASN A 131 25.43 0.22 -18.89
C ASN A 131 25.08 -1.28 -19.00
N PHE A 132 24.60 -1.88 -17.91
CA PHE A 132 24.13 -3.26 -17.92
C PHE A 132 23.04 -3.44 -18.99
N PRO A 133 23.19 -4.38 -19.94
CA PRO A 133 22.10 -4.70 -20.86
C PRO A 133 20.84 -5.11 -20.10
N PHE A 134 19.67 -4.74 -20.61
CA PHE A 134 18.39 -4.98 -19.95
C PHE A 134 18.14 -6.48 -19.69
N GLU A 135 18.56 -7.36 -20.59
CA GLU A 135 18.50 -8.82 -20.44
C GLU A 135 19.31 -9.28 -19.23
N ALA A 136 20.51 -8.75 -19.05
CA ALA A 136 21.38 -9.10 -17.94
C ALA A 136 20.78 -8.64 -16.61
N MET A 137 20.31 -7.39 -16.56
CA MET A 137 19.58 -6.85 -15.40
C MET A 137 18.38 -7.74 -15.03
N SER A 138 17.62 -8.19 -16.03
CA SER A 138 16.47 -9.08 -15.83
C SER A 138 16.88 -10.43 -15.24
N ILE A 139 17.92 -11.09 -15.78
CA ILE A 139 18.41 -12.39 -15.27
C ILE A 139 18.91 -12.26 -13.82
N ILE A 140 19.64 -11.17 -13.51
CA ILE A 140 20.12 -10.89 -12.16
C ILE A 140 18.93 -10.69 -11.20
N ALA A 141 17.96 -9.85 -11.57
CA ALA A 141 16.76 -9.62 -10.77
C ALA A 141 15.96 -10.91 -10.53
N PHE A 142 15.83 -11.77 -11.55
CA PHE A 142 15.15 -13.06 -11.43
C PHE A 142 15.85 -13.99 -10.44
N SER A 143 17.17 -14.03 -10.50
CA SER A 143 17.98 -14.82 -9.57
C SER A 143 17.78 -14.34 -8.13
N LEU A 144 17.73 -13.02 -7.91
CA LEU A 144 17.47 -12.43 -6.59
C LEU A 144 16.03 -12.71 -6.09
N LYS A 145 15.02 -12.61 -6.95
CA LYS A 145 13.62 -12.96 -6.60
C LYS A 145 13.48 -14.44 -6.21
N SER A 146 14.19 -15.35 -6.88
CA SER A 146 14.24 -16.76 -6.46
C SER A 146 14.95 -16.98 -5.13
N LEU A 147 15.79 -16.05 -4.67
CA LEU A 147 16.29 -16.07 -3.30
C LEU A 147 15.25 -15.54 -2.32
N GLU A 148 14.54 -14.46 -2.68
CA GLU A 148 13.44 -13.90 -1.89
C GLU A 148 12.42 -14.98 -1.52
N GLU A 149 11.96 -15.73 -2.52
CA GLU A 149 11.01 -16.86 -2.39
C GLU A 149 11.43 -17.91 -1.34
N LYS A 150 12.74 -18.11 -1.11
CA LYS A 150 13.27 -19.12 -0.17
C LYS A 150 13.49 -18.59 1.24
N VAL A 151 13.52 -17.27 1.41
CA VAL A 151 14.09 -16.61 2.59
C VAL A 151 13.05 -15.81 3.38
N THR A 152 12.01 -15.30 2.72
CA THR A 152 11.16 -14.25 3.29
C THR A 152 9.82 -14.77 3.77
N ASP A 153 9.78 -15.82 4.60
CA ASP A 153 8.51 -16.30 5.16
C ASP A 153 7.94 -15.40 6.26
N ASN A 154 8.75 -14.50 6.83
CA ASN A 154 8.32 -13.60 7.89
C ASN A 154 8.64 -12.15 7.48
N MET A 155 7.68 -11.24 7.64
CA MET A 155 7.81 -9.78 7.43
C MET A 155 8.80 -9.14 8.40
N GLU A 156 10.06 -9.56 8.35
CA GLU A 156 11.13 -9.22 9.29
C GLU A 156 11.80 -7.89 8.90
N PHE A 157 12.07 -7.08 9.91
CA PHE A 157 12.83 -5.85 9.77
C PHE A 157 14.26 -6.04 10.28
N VAL A 158 15.21 -5.41 9.61
CA VAL A 158 16.58 -5.24 10.09
C VAL A 158 16.89 -3.76 10.23
N ARG A 159 17.84 -3.42 11.09
CA ARG A 159 18.35 -2.04 11.19
C ARG A 159 19.00 -1.66 9.86
N PHE A 160 18.74 -0.43 9.42
CA PHE A 160 19.38 0.14 8.25
C PHE A 160 20.76 0.68 8.63
N ASP A 161 21.81 0.15 7.99
CA ASP A 161 23.19 0.60 8.16
C ASP A 161 23.81 0.89 6.79
N GLU A 162 24.01 2.18 6.50
CA GLU A 162 24.57 2.60 5.22
C GLU A 162 26.02 2.13 5.03
N LYS A 163 26.82 2.08 6.11
CA LYS A 163 28.23 1.63 6.04
C LYS A 163 28.33 0.17 5.64
N PHE A 164 27.40 -0.64 6.14
CA PHE A 164 27.29 -2.04 5.76
C PHE A 164 27.10 -2.19 4.24
N PHE A 165 26.28 -1.35 3.61
CA PHE A 165 26.08 -1.41 2.16
C PHE A 165 27.28 -0.91 1.35
N ASP A 166 28.06 0.05 1.87
CA ASP A 166 29.34 0.43 1.26
C ASP A 166 30.36 -0.73 1.27
N GLU A 167 30.40 -1.52 2.35
CA GLU A 167 31.23 -2.74 2.42
C GLU A 167 30.79 -3.79 1.40
N ILE A 168 29.49 -4.03 1.30
CA ILE A 168 28.90 -4.94 0.30
C ILE A 168 29.21 -4.48 -1.12
N GLU A 169 29.07 -3.18 -1.43
CA GLU A 169 29.42 -2.64 -2.74
C GLU A 169 30.90 -2.91 -3.07
N LYS A 170 31.81 -2.67 -2.12
CA LYS A 170 33.24 -2.89 -2.31
C LYS A 170 33.55 -4.36 -2.58
N GLU A 171 33.01 -5.27 -1.76
CA GLU A 171 33.22 -6.71 -1.94
C GLU A 171 32.63 -7.20 -3.27
N LEU A 172 31.45 -6.73 -3.67
CA LEU A 172 30.86 -7.05 -4.96
C LEU A 172 31.77 -6.64 -6.12
N ARG A 173 32.36 -5.44 -6.07
CA ARG A 173 33.31 -4.98 -7.11
C ARG A 173 34.51 -5.92 -7.19
N GLU A 174 35.12 -6.24 -6.05
CA GLU A 174 36.28 -7.14 -6.00
C GLU A 174 35.93 -8.56 -6.50
N GLU A 175 34.78 -9.10 -6.13
CA GLU A 175 34.34 -10.42 -6.56
C GLU A 175 33.94 -10.44 -8.04
N ILE A 176 33.28 -9.40 -8.55
CA ILE A 176 32.96 -9.28 -9.98
C ILE A 176 34.26 -9.25 -10.79
N ASP A 177 35.25 -8.47 -10.39
CA ASP A 177 36.55 -8.37 -11.08
C ASP A 177 37.28 -9.72 -11.08
N LYS A 178 37.28 -10.46 -9.96
CA LYS A 178 37.88 -11.80 -9.86
C LYS A 178 37.20 -12.82 -10.76
N ASN A 179 35.88 -12.75 -10.89
CA ASN A 179 35.09 -13.70 -11.68
C ASN A 179 34.93 -13.29 -13.15
N THR A 180 35.38 -12.08 -13.53
CA THR A 180 35.30 -11.61 -14.91
C THR A 180 36.21 -12.44 -15.81
N MET A 181 35.63 -12.98 -16.89
CA MET A 181 36.36 -13.82 -17.82
C MET A 181 37.48 -13.06 -18.51
N ARG A 182 38.62 -13.75 -18.68
CA ARG A 182 39.75 -13.23 -19.47
C ARG A 182 39.45 -13.41 -20.96
N ARG A 183 40.11 -12.61 -21.79
CA ARG A 183 39.93 -12.63 -23.25
C ARG A 183 40.00 -14.03 -23.90
N PRO A 184 40.96 -14.91 -23.56
CA PRO A 184 40.98 -16.25 -24.14
C PRO A 184 39.73 -17.09 -23.79
N GLU A 185 39.16 -16.90 -22.60
CA GLU A 185 37.96 -17.60 -22.15
C GLU A 185 36.73 -17.07 -22.88
N THR A 186 36.63 -15.74 -23.05
CA THR A 186 35.54 -15.13 -23.81
C THR A 186 35.57 -15.54 -25.28
N ASP A 187 36.76 -15.58 -25.90
CA ASP A 187 36.93 -15.97 -27.31
C ASP A 187 36.54 -17.45 -27.51
N ASN A 188 36.93 -18.32 -26.59
CA ASN A 188 36.57 -19.73 -26.60
C ASN A 188 35.05 -19.94 -26.47
N LEU A 189 34.40 -19.23 -25.54
CA LEU A 189 32.95 -19.33 -25.35
C LEU A 189 32.18 -18.79 -26.56
N MET A 190 32.58 -17.65 -27.12
CA MET A 190 31.95 -17.13 -28.34
C MET A 190 32.07 -18.14 -29.49
N LYS A 191 33.24 -18.77 -29.65
CA LYS A 191 33.45 -19.83 -30.65
C LYS A 191 32.56 -21.05 -30.39
N GLU A 192 32.45 -21.50 -29.15
CA GLU A 192 31.55 -22.59 -28.75
C GLU A 192 30.10 -22.27 -29.12
N MET A 193 29.61 -21.09 -28.74
CA MET A 193 28.23 -20.65 -28.99
C MET A 193 27.96 -20.37 -30.47
N SER A 194 28.97 -20.03 -31.27
CA SER A 194 28.80 -19.83 -32.72
C SER A 194 28.32 -21.08 -33.46
N GLY A 195 28.61 -22.27 -32.93
CA GLY A 195 28.16 -23.56 -33.47
C GLY A 195 26.80 -24.03 -32.93
N MET A 196 26.16 -23.26 -32.04
CA MET A 196 24.91 -23.64 -31.38
C MET A 196 23.68 -23.06 -32.08
N THR A 197 22.53 -23.70 -31.86
CA THR A 197 21.23 -23.13 -32.22
C THR A 197 20.84 -22.03 -31.22
N PHE A 198 19.89 -21.17 -31.59
CA PHE A 198 19.31 -20.16 -30.70
C PHE A 198 18.89 -20.78 -29.34
N GLU A 199 18.17 -21.91 -29.37
CA GLU A 199 17.72 -22.60 -28.16
C GLU A 199 18.89 -23.05 -27.27
N LYS A 200 19.95 -23.61 -27.86
CA LYS A 200 21.12 -24.06 -27.10
C LYS A 200 21.89 -22.88 -26.50
N CYS A 201 22.03 -21.77 -27.24
CA CYS A 201 22.62 -20.55 -26.71
C CYS A 201 21.78 -19.97 -25.57
N LEU A 202 20.46 -19.95 -25.71
CA LEU A 202 19.54 -19.46 -24.68
C LEU A 202 19.64 -20.29 -23.40
N GLU A 203 19.65 -21.63 -23.49
CA GLU A 203 19.84 -22.50 -22.33
C GLU A 203 21.21 -22.30 -21.68
N LYS A 204 22.27 -22.08 -22.47
CA LYS A 204 23.61 -21.73 -21.95
C LYS A 204 23.60 -20.41 -21.19
N VAL A 205 22.88 -19.38 -21.67
CA VAL A 205 22.73 -18.12 -20.94
C VAL A 205 21.92 -18.32 -19.66
N LYS A 206 20.81 -19.06 -19.73
CA LYS A 206 19.97 -19.36 -18.56
C LYS A 206 20.72 -20.11 -17.47
N SER A 207 21.70 -20.94 -17.83
CA SER A 207 22.48 -21.73 -16.87
C SER A 207 23.35 -20.89 -15.93
N VAL A 208 23.54 -19.59 -16.18
CA VAL A 208 24.23 -18.70 -15.23
C VAL A 208 23.42 -18.47 -13.96
N ALA A 209 22.09 -18.52 -14.06
CA ALA A 209 21.18 -18.35 -12.94
C ALA A 209 20.90 -19.71 -12.26
N PRO A 210 20.56 -19.73 -10.96
CA PRO A 210 20.13 -20.95 -10.28
C PRO A 210 18.96 -21.62 -11.00
N GLU A 211 18.92 -22.94 -11.04
CA GLU A 211 17.90 -23.70 -11.81
C GLU A 211 16.46 -23.37 -11.36
N GLU A 212 16.26 -23.10 -10.06
CA GLU A 212 14.97 -22.68 -9.51
C GLU A 212 14.41 -21.39 -10.13
N THR A 213 15.28 -20.54 -10.68
CA THR A 213 14.90 -19.28 -11.35
C THR A 213 13.89 -19.52 -12.48
N TRP A 214 13.98 -20.69 -13.11
CA TRP A 214 13.23 -21.05 -14.31
C TRP A 214 12.10 -22.07 -14.05
N ARG A 215 12.03 -22.69 -12.87
CA ARG A 215 10.99 -23.69 -12.51
C ARG A 215 9.76 -23.03 -11.88
N ASP A 216 8.62 -23.72 -11.91
CA ASP A 216 7.33 -23.28 -11.34
C ASP A 216 6.90 -21.87 -11.80
N GLN A 217 6.94 -20.89 -10.90
CA GLN A 217 6.69 -19.46 -11.21
C GLN A 217 7.68 -18.90 -12.26
N GLY A 218 8.84 -19.56 -12.45
CA GLY A 218 9.86 -19.24 -13.44
C GLY A 218 9.43 -19.42 -14.90
N GLN A 219 8.28 -20.04 -15.20
CA GLN A 219 7.76 -20.12 -16.58
C GLN A 219 7.51 -18.73 -17.18
N MET A 220 7.03 -17.77 -16.38
CA MET A 220 6.85 -16.39 -16.85
C MET A 220 8.20 -15.73 -17.16
N ARG A 221 9.21 -15.97 -16.32
CA ARG A 221 10.59 -15.47 -16.49
C ARG A 221 11.24 -16.05 -17.75
N ASP A 222 11.09 -17.35 -17.99
CA ASP A 222 11.58 -18.03 -19.20
C ASP A 222 10.94 -17.43 -20.46
N ARG A 223 9.61 -17.32 -20.49
CA ARG A 223 8.87 -16.73 -21.61
C ARG A 223 9.31 -15.28 -21.86
N ARG A 224 9.51 -14.50 -20.79
CA ARG A 224 9.97 -13.12 -20.89
C ARG A 224 11.35 -13.04 -21.53
N ILE A 225 12.33 -13.77 -20.99
CA ILE A 225 13.72 -13.72 -21.48
C ILE A 225 13.83 -14.22 -22.91
N ARG A 226 13.11 -15.30 -23.26
CA ARG A 226 12.98 -15.75 -24.64
C ARG A 226 12.45 -14.65 -25.56
N THR A 227 11.42 -13.92 -25.15
CA THR A 227 10.82 -12.84 -25.93
C THR A 227 11.79 -11.68 -26.14
N VAL A 228 12.51 -11.30 -25.08
CA VAL A 228 13.51 -10.22 -25.15
C VAL A 228 14.65 -10.63 -26.07
N PHE A 229 15.27 -11.81 -25.88
CA PHE A 229 16.33 -12.29 -26.78
C PHE A 229 15.89 -12.45 -28.22
N THR A 230 14.66 -12.91 -28.46
CA THR A 230 14.10 -13.00 -29.83
C THR A 230 14.02 -11.62 -30.48
N THR A 231 13.73 -10.58 -29.70
CA THR A 231 13.66 -9.20 -30.19
C THR A 231 15.06 -8.66 -30.46
N THR A 232 15.97 -8.78 -29.49
CA THR A 232 17.37 -8.33 -29.61
C THR A 232 18.09 -9.03 -30.76
N CYS A 233 17.91 -10.34 -30.93
CA CYS A 233 18.54 -11.09 -32.02
C CYS A 233 18.00 -10.74 -33.41
N LYS A 234 16.80 -10.15 -33.55
CA LYS A 234 16.29 -9.70 -34.87
C LYS A 234 17.12 -8.56 -35.46
N GLU A 235 17.84 -7.82 -34.63
CA GLU A 235 18.76 -6.77 -35.08
C GLU A 235 20.05 -7.35 -35.69
N PHE A 236 20.28 -8.65 -35.54
CA PHE A 236 21.47 -9.35 -36.02
C PHE A 236 21.15 -10.36 -37.14
N PRO A 237 22.07 -10.60 -38.09
CA PRO A 237 21.94 -11.69 -39.05
C PRO A 237 21.79 -13.06 -38.38
N ARG A 238 21.07 -14.01 -39.00
CA ARG A 238 20.75 -15.33 -38.42
C ARG A 238 21.97 -16.11 -37.91
N GLY A 239 23.14 -15.99 -38.56
CA GLY A 239 24.38 -16.65 -38.12
C GLY A 239 25.10 -15.98 -36.93
N MET A 240 24.64 -14.81 -36.51
CA MET A 240 25.28 -13.96 -35.49
C MET A 240 24.47 -13.84 -34.20
N HIS A 241 23.37 -14.58 -34.05
CA HIS A 241 22.52 -14.54 -32.85
C HIS A 241 23.24 -14.94 -31.56
N HIS A 242 24.34 -15.69 -31.67
CA HIS A 242 25.20 -16.03 -30.53
C HIS A 242 25.88 -14.80 -29.93
N LEU A 243 26.21 -13.76 -30.71
CA LEU A 243 26.95 -12.59 -30.25
C LEU A 243 26.25 -11.83 -29.10
N PRO A 244 25.00 -11.36 -29.25
CA PRO A 244 24.31 -10.71 -28.14
C PRO A 244 24.15 -11.64 -26.93
N MET A 245 23.89 -12.93 -27.15
CA MET A 245 23.75 -13.91 -26.06
C MET A 245 25.05 -14.12 -25.28
N SER A 246 26.19 -14.20 -25.97
CA SER A 246 27.52 -14.30 -25.33
C SER A 246 27.80 -13.05 -24.50
N VAL A 247 27.49 -11.85 -24.99
CA VAL A 247 27.65 -10.60 -24.23
C VAL A 247 26.82 -10.62 -22.94
N ILE A 248 25.55 -11.08 -23.01
CA ILE A 248 24.73 -11.22 -21.80
C ILE A 248 25.31 -12.27 -20.85
N TYR A 249 25.83 -13.38 -21.36
CA TYR A 249 26.51 -14.38 -20.53
C TYR A 249 27.69 -13.76 -19.76
N PHE A 250 28.57 -13.03 -20.46
CA PHE A 250 29.73 -12.37 -19.86
C PHE A 250 29.35 -11.31 -18.82
N ALA A 251 28.20 -10.66 -19.00
CA ALA A 251 27.68 -9.68 -18.06
C ALA A 251 27.08 -10.35 -16.80
N CYS A 252 26.36 -11.46 -16.95
CA CYS A 252 25.64 -12.13 -15.85
C CYS A 252 26.53 -13.03 -14.99
N ASP A 253 27.34 -13.89 -15.62
CA ASP A 253 28.09 -14.94 -14.93
C ASP A 253 28.98 -14.42 -13.77
N PRO A 254 29.82 -13.38 -13.95
CA PRO A 254 30.63 -12.85 -12.86
C PRO A 254 29.79 -12.26 -11.73
N VAL A 255 28.67 -11.60 -12.04
CA VAL A 255 27.78 -11.01 -11.04
C VAL A 255 27.06 -12.07 -10.22
N ILE A 256 26.49 -13.09 -10.87
CA ILE A 256 25.78 -14.15 -10.15
C ILE A 256 26.73 -14.92 -9.22
N LYS A 257 27.96 -15.20 -9.68
CA LYS A 257 29.02 -15.78 -8.83
C LYS A 257 29.38 -14.87 -7.65
N ALA A 258 29.56 -13.57 -7.90
CA ALA A 258 29.84 -12.59 -6.86
C ALA A 258 28.72 -12.51 -5.82
N ILE A 259 27.45 -12.45 -6.23
CA ILE A 259 26.29 -12.52 -5.32
C ILE A 259 26.37 -13.79 -4.47
N GLY A 260 26.68 -14.94 -5.08
CA GLY A 260 26.84 -16.21 -4.35
C GLY A 260 27.95 -16.17 -3.29
N ASN A 261 29.06 -15.47 -3.55
CA ASN A 261 30.20 -15.33 -2.63
C ASN A 261 29.89 -14.35 -1.49
N VAL A 262 29.44 -13.15 -1.82
CA VAL A 262 28.98 -12.13 -0.85
C VAL A 262 27.89 -12.71 0.05
N ARG A 263 27.01 -13.56 -0.50
CA ARG A 263 25.98 -14.24 0.29
C ARG A 263 26.54 -15.18 1.35
N ARG A 264 27.62 -15.89 1.04
CA ARG A 264 28.29 -16.78 2.01
C ARG A 264 29.00 -15.99 3.11
N ASN A 265 29.53 -14.82 2.77
CA ASN A 265 30.35 -13.99 3.66
C ASN A 265 29.51 -13.06 4.55
N HIS A 266 28.50 -12.40 3.98
CA HIS A 266 27.78 -11.30 4.65
C HIS A 266 26.28 -11.55 4.78
N LEU A 267 25.62 -12.24 3.84
CA LEU A 267 24.16 -12.45 3.90
C LEU A 267 23.74 -13.60 4.83
N GLY A 268 24.49 -13.87 5.90
CA GLY A 268 23.99 -14.63 7.05
C GLY A 268 22.75 -14.00 7.70
N PHE A 269 22.53 -12.68 7.51
CA PHE A 269 21.30 -12.01 7.94
C PHE A 269 20.06 -12.42 7.15
N LEU A 270 20.19 -13.00 5.93
CA LEU A 270 19.08 -13.64 5.21
C LEU A 270 18.64 -14.95 5.87
N ARG A 271 19.36 -15.46 6.87
CA ARG A 271 18.89 -16.61 7.66
C ARG A 271 17.65 -16.25 8.46
N LEU A 272 16.77 -17.22 8.70
CA LEU A 272 15.61 -17.04 9.57
C LEU A 272 16.02 -16.44 10.93
N ARG A 273 15.17 -15.55 11.46
CA ARG A 273 15.37 -14.84 12.73
C ARG A 273 15.87 -15.77 13.84
N ASP A 274 16.88 -15.32 14.59
CA ASP A 274 17.25 -15.95 15.86
C ASP A 274 16.13 -15.71 16.89
N LYS A 275 15.59 -16.78 17.49
CA LYS A 275 14.50 -16.70 18.49
C LYS A 275 14.83 -15.81 19.70
N LYS A 276 16.10 -15.45 19.90
CA LYS A 276 16.57 -14.58 20.98
C LYS A 276 16.56 -13.08 20.66
N SER A 277 16.36 -12.66 19.40
CA SER A 277 16.32 -11.23 19.05
C SER A 277 14.99 -10.58 19.46
N ALA A 278 14.96 -9.26 19.65
CA ALA A 278 13.72 -8.52 19.91
C ALA A 278 12.73 -8.69 18.73
N VAL A 279 11.43 -8.83 19.03
CA VAL A 279 10.39 -8.94 18.01
C VAL A 279 10.14 -7.55 17.42
N THR A 280 10.28 -7.40 16.10
CA THR A 280 9.85 -6.18 15.40
C THR A 280 8.37 -6.27 15.06
N VAL A 281 7.58 -5.30 15.50
CA VAL A 281 6.12 -5.28 15.35
C VAL A 281 5.70 -4.02 14.63
N ARG A 282 4.86 -4.13 13.60
CA ARG A 282 4.40 -2.96 12.84
C ARG A 282 3.33 -2.23 13.62
N LEU A 283 3.63 -0.97 13.92
CA LEU A 283 2.73 -0.04 14.57
C LEU A 283 2.13 0.85 13.49
N PHE A 284 0.90 0.52 13.08
CA PHE A 284 0.21 1.18 12.00
C PHE A 284 -0.34 2.54 12.45
N GLU A 285 -0.16 3.54 11.59
CA GLU A 285 -0.67 4.90 11.78
C GLU A 285 -1.44 5.33 10.53
N ASP A 286 -2.68 5.77 10.75
CA ASP A 286 -3.54 6.28 9.69
C ASP A 286 -3.33 7.78 9.46
N GLU A 287 -3.42 8.23 8.21
CA GLU A 287 -3.07 9.59 7.76
C GLU A 287 -3.86 10.71 8.46
N HIS A 288 -5.01 10.39 9.07
CA HIS A 288 -5.88 11.34 9.76
C HIS A 288 -5.59 11.50 11.27
N GLY A 289 -4.43 11.06 11.75
CA GLY A 289 -4.02 11.25 13.16
C GLY A 289 -4.82 10.40 14.15
N GLY A 290 -5.15 9.17 13.73
CA GLY A 290 -5.89 8.20 14.53
C GLY A 290 -5.04 7.49 15.60
N GLU A 291 -5.70 6.65 16.40
CA GLU A 291 -5.01 5.74 17.32
C GLU A 291 -4.07 4.80 16.54
N ARG A 292 -2.89 4.54 17.10
CA ARG A 292 -1.96 3.57 16.55
C ARG A 292 -2.34 2.15 16.97
N PHE A 293 -2.20 1.20 16.07
CA PHE A 293 -2.60 -0.17 16.31
C PHE A 293 -1.68 -1.17 15.60
N VAL A 294 -1.77 -2.42 16.05
CA VAL A 294 -0.94 -3.55 15.60
C VAL A 294 -1.84 -4.66 15.09
N MET A 295 -1.39 -5.41 14.06
CA MET A 295 -2.03 -6.66 13.63
C MET A 295 -1.85 -7.74 14.70
N LYS A 296 -2.93 -8.35 15.20
CA LYS A 296 -2.83 -9.41 16.23
C LYS A 296 -1.97 -10.59 15.75
N ASP A 297 -2.20 -11.01 14.51
CA ASP A 297 -1.52 -12.14 13.87
C ASP A 297 0.00 -11.96 13.73
N GLU A 298 0.55 -10.74 13.88
CA GLU A 298 2.01 -10.53 13.93
C GLU A 298 2.66 -11.03 15.22
N LEU A 299 1.86 -11.25 16.27
CA LEU A 299 2.34 -11.69 17.58
C LEU A 299 2.14 -13.19 17.80
N ASP A 300 1.32 -13.82 16.96
CA ASP A 300 1.00 -15.23 17.06
C ASP A 300 1.98 -16.00 16.16
N ASP A 301 3.00 -16.64 16.75
CA ASP A 301 4.12 -17.37 16.10
C ASP A 301 3.66 -18.61 15.27
N THR A 302 2.36 -18.76 15.02
CA THR A 302 1.79 -19.81 14.18
C THR A 302 2.06 -19.49 12.71
N LEU A 303 2.73 -20.40 12.01
CA LEU A 303 2.84 -20.38 10.54
C LEU A 303 1.42 -20.37 9.97
N TYR A 304 0.95 -19.19 9.58
CA TYR A 304 -0.37 -18.99 9.01
C TYR A 304 -0.38 -19.44 7.55
N THR A 305 -1.17 -20.46 7.25
CA THR A 305 -1.54 -20.83 5.88
C THR A 305 -2.94 -20.28 5.64
N ILE A 306 -3.07 -19.28 4.76
CA ILE A 306 -4.38 -18.83 4.29
C ILE A 306 -4.91 -19.93 3.37
N GLY A 307 -5.98 -20.62 3.78
CA GLY A 307 -6.68 -21.56 2.92
C GLY A 307 -7.30 -20.85 1.72
N GLU A 308 -7.32 -21.48 0.54
CA GLU A 308 -7.77 -20.85 -0.71
C GLU A 308 -9.23 -20.37 -0.70
N GLU A 309 -10.04 -20.82 0.28
CA GLU A 309 -11.48 -20.54 0.37
C GLU A 309 -11.89 -19.69 1.60
N GLU A 310 -10.96 -19.32 2.50
CA GLU A 310 -11.31 -18.54 3.70
C GLU A 310 -11.11 -17.03 3.50
N ILE A 311 -12.17 -16.26 3.77
CA ILE A 311 -12.09 -14.79 3.87
C ILE A 311 -11.36 -14.45 5.17
N HIS A 312 -10.05 -14.19 5.07
CA HIS A 312 -9.24 -13.86 6.22
C HIS A 312 -9.39 -12.39 6.64
N VAL A 313 -9.54 -12.19 7.95
CA VAL A 313 -9.62 -10.89 8.61
C VAL A 313 -8.63 -10.85 9.75
N ILE A 314 -7.74 -9.85 9.74
CA ILE A 314 -6.76 -9.63 10.80
C ILE A 314 -7.27 -8.53 11.72
N LEU A 315 -7.61 -8.92 12.95
CA LEU A 315 -8.03 -7.99 13.99
C LEU A 315 -6.82 -7.20 14.52
N THR A 316 -7.10 -6.03 15.09
CA THR A 316 -6.05 -5.17 15.65
C THR A 316 -6.09 -5.10 17.17
N MET A 317 -4.98 -4.64 17.75
CA MET A 317 -4.83 -4.35 19.17
C MET A 317 -3.99 -3.09 19.40
N SER A 318 -4.15 -2.47 20.57
CA SER A 318 -3.43 -1.26 20.96
C SER A 318 -2.01 -1.60 21.43
N GLN A 319 -1.14 -0.60 21.47
CA GLN A 319 0.23 -0.74 21.95
C GLN A 319 0.29 -1.23 23.41
N GLU A 320 -0.64 -0.77 24.26
CA GLU A 320 -0.75 -1.19 25.66
C GLU A 320 -1.10 -2.67 25.77
N GLU A 321 -2.03 -3.16 24.94
CA GLU A 321 -2.40 -4.58 24.89
C GLU A 321 -1.19 -5.45 24.47
N VAL A 322 -0.31 -4.94 23.60
CA VAL A 322 0.92 -5.65 23.21
C VAL A 322 1.90 -5.74 24.37
N TYR A 323 2.14 -4.63 25.09
CA TYR A 323 3.02 -4.63 26.26
C TYR A 323 2.53 -5.55 27.37
N GLN A 324 1.20 -5.67 27.56
CA GLN A 324 0.62 -6.62 28.50
C GLN A 324 0.88 -8.07 28.12
N LYS A 325 0.90 -8.40 26.81
CA LYS A 325 1.18 -9.76 26.32
C LYS A 325 2.66 -10.15 26.35
N LEU A 326 3.56 -9.27 25.88
CA LEU A 326 4.96 -9.62 25.61
C LEU A 326 5.98 -9.01 26.58
N GLY A 327 5.55 -8.07 27.43
CA GLY A 327 6.43 -7.28 28.28
C GLY A 327 7.17 -6.17 27.53
N HIS A 328 7.60 -5.12 28.25
CA HIS A 328 8.16 -3.90 27.66
C HIS A 328 9.54 -4.06 26.99
N GLN A 329 10.33 -5.07 27.36
CA GLN A 329 11.75 -5.16 26.94
C GLN A 329 12.00 -5.98 25.67
N ASN A 330 10.98 -6.68 25.14
CA ASN A 330 11.15 -7.66 24.06
C ASN A 330 10.56 -7.25 22.71
N VAL A 331 10.03 -6.03 22.59
CA VAL A 331 9.32 -5.56 21.39
C VAL A 331 9.90 -4.23 20.91
N GLU A 332 10.25 -4.19 19.62
CA GLU A 332 10.59 -2.96 18.91
C GLU A 332 9.45 -2.61 17.96
N PHE A 333 8.79 -1.47 18.21
CA PHE A 333 7.70 -1.01 17.34
C PHE A 333 8.25 -0.21 16.17
N ILE A 334 7.88 -0.63 14.96
CA ILE A 334 8.23 0.03 13.71
C ILE A 334 7.02 0.81 13.22
N LEU A 335 7.14 2.13 13.10
CA LEU A 335 6.08 3.00 12.61
C LEU A 335 5.82 2.69 11.14
N HIS A 336 4.60 2.27 10.83
CA HIS A 336 4.19 1.88 9.49
C HIS A 336 2.99 2.72 9.02
N PRO A 337 3.17 3.67 8.09
CA PRO A 337 2.07 4.47 7.60
C PRO A 337 1.10 3.63 6.76
N ILE A 338 -0.19 3.88 6.90
CA ILE A 338 -1.21 3.37 5.98
C ILE A 338 -1.37 4.38 4.86
N ARG A 339 -0.83 4.05 3.69
CA ARG A 339 -0.75 4.97 2.54
C ARG A 339 -1.91 4.74 1.58
N ARG A 340 -2.38 5.82 0.96
CA ARG A 340 -3.44 5.75 -0.06
C ARG A 340 -3.11 6.58 -1.29
N ALA A 341 -3.45 6.03 -2.45
CA ALA A 341 -3.65 6.82 -3.66
C ALA A 341 -5.13 7.23 -3.74
N LYS A 342 -5.48 8.17 -4.63
CA LYS A 342 -6.85 8.75 -4.71
C LYS A 342 -7.96 7.69 -4.78
N HIS A 343 -7.77 6.63 -5.56
CA HIS A 343 -8.81 5.62 -5.81
C HIS A 343 -8.55 4.25 -5.16
N ARG A 344 -7.36 4.01 -4.58
CA ARG A 344 -6.97 2.70 -4.01
C ARG A 344 -6.07 2.86 -2.79
N ALA A 345 -6.24 2.00 -1.81
CA ALA A 345 -5.27 1.88 -0.73
C ALA A 345 -4.00 1.16 -1.21
N VAL A 346 -2.85 1.53 -0.66
CA VAL A 346 -1.59 0.81 -0.91
C VAL A 346 -1.67 -0.54 -0.19
N PRO A 347 -1.50 -1.68 -0.88
CA PRO A 347 -1.53 -3.00 -0.25
C PRO A 347 -0.48 -3.15 0.85
N ILE A 348 -0.85 -3.80 1.94
CA ILE A 348 0.03 -4.15 3.06
C ILE A 348 0.17 -5.67 3.08
N ARG A 349 1.41 -6.15 3.03
CA ARG A 349 1.69 -7.58 3.11
C ARG A 349 1.38 -8.11 4.52
N GLY A 350 0.61 -9.19 4.61
CA GLY A 350 0.24 -9.82 5.87
C GLY A 350 1.39 -10.64 6.49
N PRO A 351 1.24 -11.10 7.75
CA PRO A 351 2.12 -12.10 8.33
C PRO A 351 1.96 -13.47 7.63
N GLY A 352 2.96 -14.36 7.73
CA GLY A 352 2.91 -15.70 7.12
C GLY A 352 3.38 -15.77 5.66
N ALA A 353 3.07 -16.89 5.00
CA ALA A 353 3.73 -17.34 3.77
C ALA A 353 3.70 -16.32 2.61
N SER A 354 4.77 -16.36 1.80
CA SER A 354 5.02 -15.52 0.63
C SER A 354 4.13 -15.87 -0.57
N GLY A 355 2.83 -15.59 -0.48
CA GLY A 355 1.88 -15.81 -1.57
C GLY A 355 1.38 -14.52 -2.23
N PRO A 356 0.93 -14.57 -3.50
CA PRO A 356 0.23 -13.44 -4.14
C PRO A 356 -1.09 -13.10 -3.45
N ASN A 357 -1.57 -13.98 -2.58
CA ASN A 357 -2.79 -13.80 -1.80
C ASN A 357 -2.58 -13.27 -0.38
N ASN A 358 -1.34 -12.98 0.03
CA ASN A 358 -1.06 -12.48 1.38
C ASN A 358 -0.99 -10.95 1.46
N PHE A 359 -2.00 -10.26 0.91
CA PHE A 359 -2.08 -8.80 0.90
C PHE A 359 -3.41 -8.30 1.44
N PHE A 360 -3.31 -7.30 2.30
CA PHE A 360 -4.40 -6.75 3.07
C PHE A 360 -4.50 -5.24 2.87
N ILE A 361 -5.70 -4.72 3.08
CA ILE A 361 -5.97 -3.29 3.28
C ILE A 361 -6.89 -3.15 4.49
N LEU A 362 -7.07 -1.93 5.00
CA LEU A 362 -8.09 -1.73 6.04
C LEU A 362 -9.47 -2.06 5.49
N ALA A 363 -10.33 -2.60 6.35
CA ALA A 363 -11.70 -2.94 5.99
C ALA A 363 -12.47 -1.73 5.44
N ILE A 364 -12.20 -0.54 5.97
CA ILE A 364 -12.81 0.69 5.47
C ILE A 364 -12.35 1.04 4.04
N ASP A 365 -11.10 0.76 3.69
CA ASP A 365 -10.58 0.95 2.34
C ASP A 365 -11.22 -0.05 1.37
N ALA A 366 -11.32 -1.32 1.78
CA ALA A 366 -12.03 -2.34 1.02
C ALA A 366 -13.49 -1.96 0.73
N PHE A 367 -14.19 -1.41 1.73
CA PHE A 367 -15.55 -0.91 1.55
C PHE A 367 -15.62 0.22 0.52
N PHE A 368 -14.75 1.23 0.59
CA PHE A 368 -14.76 2.32 -0.39
C PHE A 368 -14.41 1.85 -1.80
N GLU A 369 -13.47 0.91 -1.94
CA GLU A 369 -13.13 0.31 -3.24
C GLU A 369 -14.31 -0.50 -3.81
N LEU A 370 -15.02 -1.24 -2.96
CA LEU A 370 -16.25 -1.94 -3.35
C LEU A 370 -17.35 -0.97 -3.77
N SER A 371 -17.61 0.06 -2.97
CA SER A 371 -18.61 1.08 -3.26
C SER A 371 -18.34 1.78 -4.60
N LYS A 372 -17.07 2.09 -4.90
CA LYS A 372 -16.66 2.69 -6.17
C LYS A 372 -16.91 1.75 -7.36
N SER A 373 -16.65 0.44 -7.22
CA SER A 373 -17.05 -0.58 -8.21
C SER A 373 -18.56 -0.57 -8.44
N VAL A 374 -19.36 -0.62 -7.37
CA VAL A 374 -20.83 -0.69 -7.46
C VAL A 374 -21.44 0.57 -8.08
N ILE A 375 -21.01 1.74 -7.59
CA ILE A 375 -21.58 3.03 -7.96
C ILE A 375 -21.10 3.47 -9.34
N THR A 376 -19.79 3.47 -9.57
CA THR A 376 -19.20 4.05 -10.78
C THR A 376 -18.94 3.00 -11.86
N GLY A 377 -18.44 1.82 -11.46
CA GLY A 377 -18.17 0.72 -12.39
C GLY A 377 -19.45 0.10 -12.96
N CYS A 378 -20.24 -0.51 -12.09
CA CYS A 378 -21.48 -1.22 -12.46
C CYS A 378 -22.66 -0.27 -12.68
N LYS A 379 -22.63 0.95 -12.13
CA LYS A 379 -23.73 1.91 -12.16
C LYS A 379 -25.03 1.34 -11.60
N PHE A 380 -24.89 0.57 -10.53
CA PHE A 380 -25.92 -0.28 -9.98
C PHE A 380 -27.25 0.50 -9.75
N PHE A 381 -27.16 1.69 -9.18
CA PHE A 381 -28.34 2.46 -8.80
C PHE A 381 -29.05 3.18 -9.95
N GLN A 382 -28.58 3.08 -11.19
CA GLN A 382 -29.32 3.54 -12.37
C GLN A 382 -30.35 2.50 -12.86
N ASN A 383 -30.17 1.23 -12.49
CA ASN A 383 -30.95 0.10 -13.03
C ASN A 383 -31.74 -0.69 -11.98
N HIS A 384 -31.40 -0.55 -10.70
CA HIS A 384 -31.81 -1.51 -9.69
C HIS A 384 -32.67 -0.93 -8.57
N ASP A 385 -33.49 -1.85 -8.05
CA ASP A 385 -34.16 -1.71 -6.77
C ASP A 385 -33.13 -1.75 -5.65
N PHE A 386 -33.10 -0.70 -4.83
CA PHE A 386 -32.25 -0.57 -3.66
C PHE A 386 -32.39 -1.77 -2.70
N GLN A 387 -33.58 -2.39 -2.66
CA GLN A 387 -33.87 -3.57 -1.83
C GLN A 387 -32.86 -4.71 -2.07
N ARG A 388 -32.46 -4.94 -3.33
CA ARG A 388 -31.51 -6.01 -3.68
C ARG A 388 -30.11 -5.70 -3.20
N PHE A 389 -29.68 -4.45 -3.34
CA PHE A 389 -28.41 -4.00 -2.79
C PHE A 389 -28.39 -4.21 -1.27
N ALA A 390 -29.48 -3.85 -0.59
CA ALA A 390 -29.61 -4.06 0.85
C ALA A 390 -29.45 -5.53 1.25
N MET A 391 -30.14 -6.46 0.56
CA MET A 391 -30.01 -7.91 0.81
C MET A 391 -28.57 -8.41 0.67
N ILE A 392 -27.86 -8.00 -0.38
CA ILE A 392 -26.47 -8.41 -0.59
C ILE A 392 -25.56 -7.84 0.51
N MET A 393 -25.79 -6.58 0.91
CA MET A 393 -25.02 -5.96 1.98
C MET A 393 -25.25 -6.63 3.34
N GLU A 394 -26.45 -7.15 3.61
CA GLU A 394 -26.73 -7.95 4.81
C GLU A 394 -25.91 -9.26 4.85
N GLU A 395 -25.73 -9.94 3.71
CA GLU A 395 -24.86 -11.14 3.66
C GLU A 395 -23.39 -10.79 3.90
N VAL A 396 -22.97 -9.61 3.42
CA VAL A 396 -21.61 -9.09 3.56
C VAL A 396 -21.33 -8.53 4.96
N ASP A 397 -22.33 -8.33 5.83
CA ASP A 397 -22.12 -7.90 7.22
C ASP A 397 -21.25 -8.87 8.02
N SER A 398 -21.25 -10.17 7.66
CA SER A 398 -20.35 -11.18 8.25
C SER A 398 -18.87 -10.84 8.01
N ILE A 399 -18.56 -10.20 6.88
CA ILE A 399 -17.22 -9.79 6.46
C ILE A 399 -16.91 -8.38 6.97
N LEU A 400 -17.85 -7.44 6.85
CA LEU A 400 -17.69 -6.05 7.28
C LEU A 400 -17.82 -5.86 8.80
N LYS A 401 -18.35 -6.84 9.54
CA LYS A 401 -18.37 -6.85 11.01
C LYS A 401 -18.78 -5.48 11.61
N PRO A 402 -20.00 -4.97 11.35
CA PRO A 402 -20.42 -3.61 11.71
C PRO A 402 -20.36 -3.29 13.22
N HIS A 403 -20.25 -4.31 14.06
CA HIS A 403 -20.09 -4.18 15.51
C HIS A 403 -18.62 -4.14 15.98
N CYS A 404 -17.66 -4.35 15.09
CA CYS A 404 -16.24 -4.23 15.41
C CYS A 404 -15.86 -2.74 15.50
N GLU A 405 -15.52 -2.27 16.70
CA GLU A 405 -15.21 -0.86 16.97
C GLU A 405 -13.77 -0.47 16.63
N LYS A 406 -12.85 -1.44 16.64
CA LYS A 406 -11.45 -1.23 16.29
C LYS A 406 -11.26 -1.39 14.78
N PRO A 407 -10.39 -0.59 14.13
CA PRO A 407 -9.96 -0.84 12.77
C PRO A 407 -9.47 -2.27 12.58
N TYR A 408 -9.72 -2.88 11.44
CA TYR A 408 -9.16 -4.20 11.13
C TYR A 408 -8.78 -4.30 9.66
N PHE A 409 -7.97 -5.30 9.35
CA PHE A 409 -7.50 -5.56 8.00
C PHE A 409 -8.26 -6.72 7.38
N ILE A 410 -8.53 -6.61 6.08
CA ILE A 410 -9.16 -7.65 5.29
C ILE A 410 -8.26 -8.00 4.11
N ILE A 411 -8.22 -9.29 3.79
CA ILE A 411 -7.53 -9.79 2.61
C ILE A 411 -8.15 -9.21 1.34
N ILE A 412 -7.34 -8.72 0.40
CA ILE A 412 -7.83 -8.02 -0.80
C ILE A 412 -8.75 -8.94 -1.64
N GLN A 413 -8.46 -10.24 -1.69
CA GLN A 413 -9.24 -11.26 -2.40
C GLN A 413 -10.72 -11.31 -1.94
N ALA A 414 -11.01 -10.92 -0.70
CA ALA A 414 -12.39 -10.88 -0.21
C ALA A 414 -13.25 -9.90 -1.03
N ILE A 415 -12.66 -8.80 -1.50
CA ILE A 415 -13.34 -7.82 -2.35
C ILE A 415 -13.73 -8.45 -3.68
N ASP A 416 -12.84 -9.25 -4.27
CA ASP A 416 -13.10 -9.92 -5.55
C ASP A 416 -14.25 -10.94 -5.42
N VAL A 417 -14.35 -11.63 -4.28
CA VAL A 417 -15.49 -12.52 -3.98
C VAL A 417 -16.79 -11.73 -3.91
N ILE A 418 -16.83 -10.63 -3.14
CA ILE A 418 -18.04 -9.81 -3.01
C ILE A 418 -18.45 -9.21 -4.37
N LYS A 419 -17.48 -8.74 -5.17
CA LYS A 419 -17.72 -8.24 -6.52
C LYS A 419 -18.31 -9.29 -7.44
N LYS A 420 -17.80 -10.53 -7.41
CA LYS A 420 -18.36 -11.64 -8.19
C LYS A 420 -19.81 -11.91 -7.82
N THR A 421 -20.14 -11.91 -6.52
CA THR A 421 -21.54 -12.07 -6.06
C THR A 421 -22.43 -10.95 -6.58
N LEU A 422 -22.00 -9.68 -6.45
CA LEU A 422 -22.74 -8.54 -6.99
C LEU A 422 -22.92 -8.63 -8.52
N PHE A 423 -21.89 -9.08 -9.24
CA PHE A 423 -21.95 -9.25 -10.69
C PHE A 423 -22.92 -10.34 -11.11
N ILE A 424 -22.92 -11.49 -10.42
CA ILE A 424 -23.87 -12.57 -10.65
C ILE A 424 -25.31 -12.07 -10.42
N CYS A 425 -25.53 -11.32 -9.34
CA CYS A 425 -26.84 -10.72 -9.06
C CYS A 425 -27.24 -9.69 -10.12
N ASP A 426 -26.34 -8.82 -10.60
CA ASP A 426 -26.65 -7.93 -11.72
C ASP A 426 -27.04 -8.75 -12.94
N PHE A 427 -26.21 -9.72 -13.35
CA PHE A 427 -26.41 -10.51 -14.56
C PHE A 427 -27.80 -11.18 -14.63
N PHE A 428 -28.24 -11.85 -13.56
CA PHE A 428 -29.52 -12.56 -13.55
C PHE A 428 -30.74 -11.64 -13.47
N PHE A 429 -30.57 -10.43 -12.92
CA PHE A 429 -31.70 -9.58 -12.57
C PHE A 429 -31.65 -8.18 -13.18
N LYS A 430 -30.77 -7.99 -14.17
CA LYS A 430 -30.61 -6.76 -14.93
C LYS A 430 -31.91 -6.40 -15.64
N LYS A 431 -32.39 -5.19 -15.40
CA LYS A 431 -33.44 -4.60 -16.24
C LYS A 431 -32.81 -4.10 -17.53
N ASN A 432 -33.53 -4.21 -18.65
CA ASN A 432 -33.14 -3.62 -19.94
C ASN A 432 -33.27 -2.10 -19.91
N VAL A 433 -32.44 -1.44 -19.11
CA VAL A 433 -32.33 0.02 -19.03
C VAL A 433 -30.99 0.42 -19.61
N ALA A 434 -31.01 1.41 -20.51
CA ALA A 434 -29.79 1.97 -21.08
C ALA A 434 -29.06 2.80 -20.01
N LEU A 435 -27.93 2.27 -19.55
CA LEU A 435 -27.05 2.94 -18.58
C LEU A 435 -26.48 4.23 -19.16
N LYS A 436 -26.48 5.29 -18.36
CA LYS A 436 -25.98 6.62 -18.75
C LYS A 436 -24.58 6.85 -18.17
N GLU A 437 -23.76 7.55 -18.93
CA GLU A 437 -22.44 8.01 -18.51
C GLU A 437 -22.53 9.36 -17.80
N ILE A 438 -21.62 9.60 -16.84
CA ILE A 438 -21.43 10.94 -16.26
C ILE A 438 -20.90 11.87 -17.36
N ARG A 439 -21.56 12.99 -17.58
CA ARG A 439 -21.18 13.97 -18.60
C ARG A 439 -19.92 14.74 -18.20
N ASN A 440 -19.21 15.29 -19.19
CA ASN A 440 -18.04 16.13 -18.92
C ASN A 440 -18.44 17.45 -18.27
N ALA A 441 -17.66 17.88 -17.27
CA ALA A 441 -17.68 19.26 -16.82
C ALA A 441 -17.18 20.17 -17.95
N LYS A 442 -17.63 21.43 -17.95
CA LYS A 442 -17.14 22.43 -18.89
C LYS A 442 -15.76 22.94 -18.47
N SER A 443 -15.13 23.75 -19.31
CA SER A 443 -13.80 24.33 -19.03
C SER A 443 -13.80 25.30 -17.84
N ASP A 444 -14.95 25.89 -17.51
CA ASP A 444 -15.20 26.71 -16.32
C ASP A 444 -15.69 25.88 -15.10
N GLY A 445 -15.68 24.55 -15.23
CA GLY A 445 -16.06 23.59 -14.20
C GLY A 445 -17.55 23.27 -14.15
N PHE A 446 -18.02 22.82 -12.98
CA PHE A 446 -19.45 22.57 -12.73
C PHE A 446 -19.92 23.29 -11.45
N SER A 447 -21.16 23.73 -11.45
CA SER A 447 -21.85 24.34 -10.31
C SER A 447 -22.71 23.33 -9.54
N LEU A 448 -23.22 23.71 -8.36
CA LEU A 448 -24.22 22.94 -7.62
C LEU A 448 -25.43 22.56 -8.48
N GLN A 449 -25.93 23.48 -9.33
CA GLN A 449 -27.05 23.19 -10.21
C GLN A 449 -26.66 22.17 -11.30
N ASN A 450 -25.41 22.20 -11.79
CA ASN A 450 -24.93 21.18 -12.70
C ASN A 450 -24.89 19.79 -12.04
N LEU A 451 -24.44 19.70 -10.78
CA LEU A 451 -24.48 18.44 -10.02
C LEU A 451 -25.92 17.93 -9.86
N LYS A 452 -26.86 18.77 -9.42
CA LYS A 452 -28.28 18.38 -9.29
C LYS A 452 -28.88 17.90 -10.62
N ASN A 453 -28.56 18.58 -11.72
CA ASN A 453 -28.97 18.19 -13.06
C ASN A 453 -28.34 16.87 -13.51
N GLU A 454 -27.10 16.60 -13.11
CA GLU A 454 -26.41 15.34 -13.41
C GLU A 454 -27.03 14.16 -12.67
N LEU A 455 -27.31 14.30 -11.36
CA LEU A 455 -27.99 13.27 -10.58
C LEU A 455 -29.35 12.88 -11.19
N LYS A 456 -30.11 13.87 -11.67
CA LYS A 456 -31.37 13.65 -12.40
C LYS A 456 -31.14 13.00 -13.76
N HIS A 457 -30.14 13.46 -14.51
CA HIS A 457 -29.81 12.89 -15.82
C HIS A 457 -29.52 11.40 -15.73
N LEU A 458 -28.73 10.98 -14.73
CA LEU A 458 -28.35 9.59 -14.46
C LEU A 458 -29.53 8.73 -13.95
N GLY A 459 -30.71 9.30 -13.70
CA GLY A 459 -31.87 8.56 -13.17
C GLY A 459 -31.80 8.28 -11.67
N LEU A 460 -30.79 8.80 -10.97
CA LEU A 460 -30.55 8.49 -9.56
C LEU A 460 -31.64 9.04 -8.63
N THR A 461 -32.39 10.06 -9.06
CA THR A 461 -33.54 10.60 -8.33
C THR A 461 -34.71 9.61 -8.27
N GLU A 462 -34.77 8.63 -9.15
CA GLU A 462 -35.81 7.57 -9.12
C GLU A 462 -35.49 6.54 -8.02
N THR A 463 -34.22 6.16 -7.90
CA THR A 463 -33.73 5.22 -6.86
C THR A 463 -33.61 5.90 -5.48
N PHE A 464 -33.17 7.15 -5.47
CA PHE A 464 -32.93 7.98 -4.30
C PHE A 464 -33.64 9.33 -4.44
N PRO A 465 -34.93 9.45 -4.09
CA PRO A 465 -35.66 10.71 -4.16
C PRO A 465 -35.00 11.86 -3.37
N GLU A 466 -34.33 11.54 -2.27
CA GLU A 466 -33.63 12.46 -1.36
C GLU A 466 -32.24 12.92 -1.87
N ILE A 467 -31.71 12.33 -2.95
CA ILE A 467 -30.29 12.50 -3.31
C ILE A 467 -29.89 13.96 -3.58
N GLN A 468 -30.81 14.78 -4.09
CA GLN A 468 -30.54 16.20 -4.38
C GLN A 468 -30.46 17.06 -3.13
N GLU A 469 -31.02 16.62 -2.00
CA GLU A 469 -30.93 17.30 -0.71
C GLU A 469 -29.49 17.26 -0.16
N HIS A 470 -28.73 16.23 -0.53
CA HIS A 470 -27.33 16.07 -0.12
C HIS A 470 -26.34 16.83 -1.01
N ALA A 471 -26.78 17.27 -2.20
CA ALA A 471 -25.89 17.83 -3.22
C ALA A 471 -25.15 19.11 -2.76
N GLU A 472 -25.77 19.94 -1.93
CA GLU A 472 -25.17 21.18 -1.43
C GLU A 472 -23.97 20.91 -0.52
N ALA A 473 -24.17 20.12 0.54
CA ALA A 473 -23.10 19.75 1.47
C ALA A 473 -21.96 18.96 0.78
N VAL A 474 -22.30 18.11 -0.20
CA VAL A 474 -21.31 17.39 -1.01
C VAL A 474 -20.51 18.36 -1.88
N TYR A 475 -21.19 19.28 -2.58
CA TYR A 475 -20.55 20.27 -3.45
C TYR A 475 -19.57 21.13 -2.65
N GLU A 476 -20.00 21.68 -1.52
CA GLU A 476 -19.14 22.46 -0.63
C GLU A 476 -17.94 21.65 -0.13
N GLY A 477 -18.17 20.40 0.30
CA GLY A 477 -17.12 19.52 0.77
C GLY A 477 -16.03 19.26 -0.29
N ILE A 478 -16.42 19.08 -1.54
CA ILE A 478 -15.49 18.85 -2.66
C ILE A 478 -14.82 20.15 -3.11
N ASP A 479 -15.55 21.27 -3.16
CA ASP A 479 -15.00 22.57 -3.54
C ASP A 479 -13.91 23.02 -2.55
N ASN A 480 -14.06 22.71 -1.27
CA ASN A 480 -13.09 23.02 -0.22
C ASN A 480 -11.75 22.28 -0.37
N VAL A 481 -11.73 21.14 -1.07
CA VAL A 481 -10.52 20.30 -1.24
C VAL A 481 -10.09 20.19 -2.70
N LYS A 482 -10.66 21.00 -3.59
CA LYS A 482 -10.36 20.94 -5.02
C LYS A 482 -8.88 21.25 -5.28
N LYS A 483 -8.30 20.51 -6.21
CA LYS A 483 -6.89 20.68 -6.61
C LYS A 483 -6.67 21.85 -7.56
N GLU A 484 -7.67 22.12 -8.39
CA GLU A 484 -7.59 23.09 -9.47
C GLU A 484 -8.53 24.27 -9.24
N LYS A 485 -8.35 25.34 -10.02
CA LYS A 485 -9.18 26.56 -9.93
C LYS A 485 -10.69 26.26 -10.02
N PHE A 486 -11.06 25.30 -10.86
CA PHE A 486 -12.45 24.91 -11.13
C PHE A 486 -12.64 23.41 -10.88
N LEU A 487 -13.85 23.01 -10.47
CA LEU A 487 -14.24 21.61 -10.30
C LEU A 487 -14.37 20.91 -11.67
N ARG A 488 -13.59 19.85 -11.89
CA ARG A 488 -13.45 19.16 -13.18
C ARG A 488 -14.35 17.92 -13.24
N THR A 489 -14.32 17.23 -14.37
CA THR A 489 -15.05 15.97 -14.56
C THR A 489 -14.71 14.93 -13.50
N CYS A 490 -13.43 14.74 -13.12
CA CYS A 490 -13.04 13.79 -12.08
C CYS A 490 -13.65 14.14 -10.71
N ASP A 491 -13.84 15.42 -10.42
CA ASP A 491 -14.44 15.89 -9.17
C ASP A 491 -15.97 15.71 -9.19
N LEU A 492 -16.58 15.72 -10.39
CA LEU A 492 -18.00 15.38 -10.57
C LEU A 492 -18.27 13.89 -10.30
N PHE A 493 -17.33 13.00 -10.65
CA PHE A 493 -17.39 11.58 -10.24
C PHE A 493 -17.41 11.48 -8.71
N ASP A 494 -16.47 12.14 -8.02
CA ASP A 494 -16.39 12.12 -6.55
C ASP A 494 -17.68 12.68 -5.91
N ALA A 495 -18.31 13.70 -6.52
CA ALA A 495 -19.56 14.28 -6.06
C ALA A 495 -20.75 13.34 -6.21
N VAL A 496 -20.89 12.73 -7.39
CA VAL A 496 -21.97 11.76 -7.67
C VAL A 496 -21.83 10.51 -6.80
N GLU A 497 -20.60 10.05 -6.55
CA GLU A 497 -20.30 8.97 -5.60
C GLU A 497 -20.71 9.35 -4.18
N SER A 498 -20.28 10.52 -3.68
CA SER A 498 -20.57 10.97 -2.31
C SER A 498 -22.08 11.14 -2.06
N CYS A 499 -22.82 11.71 -3.02
CA CYS A 499 -24.29 11.81 -2.92
C CYS A 499 -24.94 10.43 -2.75
N GLN A 500 -24.56 9.45 -3.56
CA GLN A 500 -25.10 8.08 -3.46
C GLN A 500 -24.69 7.39 -2.16
N MET A 501 -23.42 7.56 -1.72
CA MET A 501 -22.93 7.01 -0.46
C MET A 501 -23.73 7.52 0.75
N ILE A 502 -24.07 8.81 0.79
CA ILE A 502 -24.91 9.36 1.87
C ILE A 502 -26.28 8.67 1.88
N CYS A 503 -26.94 8.52 0.73
CA CYS A 503 -28.23 7.83 0.65
C CYS A 503 -28.13 6.38 1.13
N ILE A 504 -27.10 5.65 0.67
CA ILE A 504 -26.85 4.25 1.06
C ILE A 504 -26.69 4.14 2.57
N LEU A 505 -25.84 4.97 3.18
CA LEU A 505 -25.57 4.90 4.62
C LEU A 505 -26.79 5.32 5.45
N ASN A 506 -27.58 6.29 4.99
CA ASN A 506 -28.79 6.70 5.69
C ASN A 506 -29.87 5.60 5.67
N ARG A 507 -29.92 4.78 4.63
CA ARG A 507 -30.87 3.66 4.50
C ARG A 507 -30.36 2.34 5.09
N LEU A 508 -29.05 2.18 5.29
CA LEU A 508 -28.43 0.96 5.87
C LEU A 508 -27.67 1.29 7.18
N PRO A 509 -28.35 1.23 8.34
CA PRO A 509 -27.77 1.61 9.63
C PRO A 509 -26.54 0.79 10.03
N ASN A 510 -26.50 -0.51 9.71
CA ASN A 510 -25.33 -1.36 9.99
C ASN A 510 -24.10 -0.89 9.23
N LEU A 511 -24.27 -0.54 7.96
CA LEU A 511 -23.19 -0.01 7.14
C LEU A 511 -22.72 1.36 7.61
N LYS A 512 -23.65 2.25 8.00
CA LYS A 512 -23.31 3.54 8.63
C LYS A 512 -22.56 3.35 9.94
N LYS A 513 -22.95 2.36 10.74
CA LYS A 513 -22.26 1.97 11.98
C LYS A 513 -20.86 1.43 11.69
N PHE A 514 -20.70 0.55 10.70
CA PHE A 514 -19.41 0.06 10.23
C PHE A 514 -18.48 1.22 9.84
N VAL A 515 -18.93 2.10 8.94
CA VAL A 515 -18.14 3.25 8.48
C VAL A 515 -17.71 4.14 9.65
N HIS A 516 -18.59 4.37 10.63
CA HIS A 516 -18.24 5.11 11.84
C HIS A 516 -17.17 4.40 12.67
N ASN A 517 -17.38 3.11 12.97
CA ASN A 517 -16.49 2.32 13.79
C ASN A 517 -15.09 2.20 13.17
N GLN A 518 -15.03 1.99 11.85
CA GLN A 518 -13.78 1.93 11.09
C GLN A 518 -13.25 3.31 10.66
N LYS A 519 -13.73 4.39 11.29
CA LYS A 519 -13.23 5.79 11.16
C LYS A 519 -13.30 6.36 9.74
N GLY A 520 -14.21 5.87 8.90
CA GLY A 520 -14.36 6.29 7.51
C GLY A 520 -15.28 7.49 7.27
N CYS A 521 -16.05 7.96 8.27
CA CYS A 521 -17.07 9.00 8.04
C CYS A 521 -16.51 10.27 7.39
N GLY A 522 -15.33 10.72 7.81
CA GLY A 522 -14.70 11.95 7.29
C GLY A 522 -14.25 11.87 5.83
N ARG A 523 -14.28 10.68 5.22
CA ARG A 523 -13.89 10.46 3.82
C ARG A 523 -15.05 10.64 2.84
N ILE A 524 -16.27 10.85 3.33
CA ILE A 524 -17.46 11.06 2.51
C ILE A 524 -17.84 12.53 2.60
N ALA A 525 -17.65 13.28 1.51
CA ALA A 525 -17.99 14.69 1.46
C ALA A 525 -19.48 14.88 1.78
N GLY A 526 -19.80 15.82 2.66
CA GLY A 526 -21.18 16.14 3.05
C GLY A 526 -21.86 15.14 4.01
N LEU A 527 -21.21 14.05 4.43
CA LEU A 527 -21.81 13.11 5.38
C LEU A 527 -21.87 13.69 6.79
N LYS A 528 -23.09 13.81 7.33
CA LYS A 528 -23.33 14.14 8.74
C LYS A 528 -23.41 12.86 9.58
N CYS A 529 -22.53 12.74 10.57
CA CYS A 529 -22.47 11.59 11.47
C CYS A 529 -22.69 12.02 12.92
N GLU A 530 -23.90 11.76 13.43
CA GLU A 530 -24.31 12.10 14.80
C GLU A 530 -23.36 11.55 15.88
N LYS A 531 -22.78 10.36 15.64
CA LYS A 531 -21.83 9.75 16.59
C LYS A 531 -20.48 10.46 16.60
N CYS A 532 -20.00 10.93 15.44
CA CYS A 532 -18.77 11.73 15.34
C CYS A 532 -18.94 13.09 16.02
N GLU A 533 -20.09 13.73 15.84
CA GLU A 533 -20.42 15.01 16.49
C GLU A 533 -20.41 14.86 18.02
N LYS A 534 -21.14 13.87 18.56
CA LYS A 534 -21.15 13.57 20.01
C LYS A 534 -19.75 13.24 20.56
N THR A 535 -18.97 12.46 19.82
CA THR A 535 -17.59 12.12 20.23
C THR A 535 -16.72 13.37 20.30
N SER A 536 -16.87 14.29 19.35
CA SER A 536 -16.10 15.55 19.30
C SER A 536 -16.48 16.48 20.46
N GLU A 537 -17.77 16.56 20.80
CA GLU A 537 -18.26 17.31 21.96
C GLU A 537 -17.71 16.76 23.28
N ILE A 538 -17.69 15.43 23.44
CA ILE A 538 -17.12 14.76 24.63
C ILE A 538 -15.61 15.00 24.70
N GLN A 539 -14.88 14.87 23.58
CA GLN A 539 -13.43 15.11 23.53
C GLN A 539 -13.07 16.56 23.85
N ASN A 540 -13.84 17.52 23.35
CA ASN A 540 -13.67 18.94 23.65
C ASN A 540 -13.98 19.25 25.13
N SER A 541 -15.04 18.66 25.68
CA SER A 541 -15.37 18.76 27.10
C SER A 541 -14.29 18.16 28.00
N MET A 542 -13.72 17.00 27.62
CA MET A 542 -12.61 16.36 28.34
C MET A 542 -11.29 17.13 28.22
N LYS A 543 -11.01 17.77 27.08
CA LYS A 543 -9.85 18.68 26.94
C LYS A 543 -10.00 19.90 27.85
N ASN A 544 -11.20 20.49 27.92
CA ASN A 544 -11.48 21.61 28.80
C ASN A 544 -11.35 21.22 30.29
N LEU A 545 -11.83 20.04 30.67
CA LEU A 545 -11.64 19.49 32.03
C LEU A 545 -10.16 19.21 32.37
N LYS A 546 -9.34 18.77 31.41
CA LYS A 546 -7.88 18.60 31.62
C LYS A 546 -7.16 19.94 31.79
N ILE A 547 -7.60 21.00 31.10
CA ILE A 547 -7.02 22.35 31.18
C ILE A 547 -7.36 23.03 32.53
N GLU A 548 -8.56 22.79 33.07
CA GLU A 548 -8.97 23.33 34.38
C GLU A 548 -8.20 22.74 35.58
N SER A 549 -7.48 21.63 35.41
CA SER A 549 -6.66 21.01 36.46
C SER A 549 -5.19 21.50 36.54
N SER A 550 -4.84 22.55 35.78
CA SER A 550 -3.46 23.07 35.68
C SER A 550 -3.10 24.12 36.75
N GLY A 551 -4.04 24.49 37.63
CA GLY A 551 -3.83 25.43 38.74
C GLY A 551 -3.71 24.77 40.11
N CYS A 552 -3.07 25.45 41.05
CA CYS A 552 -3.10 25.06 42.46
C CYS A 552 -4.49 25.37 43.02
N HIS A 553 -5.20 24.35 43.50
CA HIS A 553 -6.58 24.50 43.97
C HIS A 553 -6.70 25.31 45.29
N ILE A 554 -5.59 25.63 45.98
CA ILE A 554 -5.62 26.46 47.21
C ILE A 554 -5.54 27.95 46.88
N CYS A 555 -4.63 28.36 46.00
CA CYS A 555 -4.45 29.79 45.63
C CYS A 555 -5.06 30.16 44.28
N SER A 556 -5.62 29.18 43.56
CA SER A 556 -6.22 29.32 42.23
C SER A 556 -5.27 29.85 41.14
N THR A 557 -3.95 29.87 41.38
CA THR A 557 -2.94 30.27 40.39
C THR A 557 -2.42 29.07 39.59
N GLN A 558 -2.08 29.27 38.31
CA GLN A 558 -1.45 28.24 37.48
C GLN A 558 -0.15 27.71 38.09
N ILE A 559 0.07 26.40 37.98
CA ILE A 559 1.31 25.74 38.36
C ILE A 559 2.26 25.73 37.16
N LYS A 560 3.38 26.44 37.26
CA LYS A 560 4.42 26.48 36.23
C LYS A 560 5.33 25.25 36.31
N THR A 561 6.06 24.96 35.24
CA THR A 561 7.03 23.85 35.19
C THR A 561 8.17 23.98 36.20
N SER A 562 8.48 25.19 36.67
CA SER A 562 9.47 25.46 37.72
C SER A 562 8.97 25.27 39.15
N ASP A 563 7.67 25.06 39.34
CA ASP A 563 7.06 25.03 40.67
C ASP A 563 7.19 23.65 41.33
N VAL A 564 7.46 23.63 42.64
CA VAL A 564 7.42 22.40 43.44
C VAL A 564 5.97 22.07 43.77
N VAL A 565 5.54 20.86 43.42
CA VAL A 565 4.14 20.44 43.45
C VAL A 565 3.93 19.26 44.37
N THR A 566 2.93 19.36 45.25
CA THR A 566 2.41 18.24 46.04
C THR A 566 1.07 17.79 45.45
N ARG A 567 0.83 16.48 45.40
CA ARG A 567 -0.45 15.90 44.92
C ARG A 567 -1.19 15.25 46.09
N CYS A 568 -2.51 15.44 46.14
CA CYS A 568 -3.32 14.68 47.09
C CYS A 568 -3.21 13.18 46.76
N PRO A 569 -2.92 12.29 47.73
CA PRO A 569 -2.83 10.85 47.46
C PRO A 569 -4.17 10.25 47.02
N LEU A 570 -5.29 10.81 47.49
CA LEU A 570 -6.66 10.33 47.22
C LEU A 570 -7.19 10.80 45.85
N CYS A 571 -7.27 12.11 45.61
CA CYS A 571 -7.88 12.66 44.39
C CYS A 571 -6.87 13.12 43.32
N LYS A 572 -5.57 13.01 43.57
CA LYS A 572 -4.47 13.42 42.68
C LYS A 572 -4.42 14.91 42.31
N THR A 573 -5.31 15.75 42.87
CA THR A 573 -5.28 17.22 42.69
C THR A 573 -3.91 17.79 43.05
N ARG A 574 -3.41 18.71 42.21
CA ARG A 574 -2.09 19.35 42.35
C ARG A 574 -2.19 20.64 43.16
N PHE A 575 -1.19 20.87 44.01
CA PHE A 575 -1.03 22.09 44.78
C PHE A 575 0.43 22.55 44.73
N HIS A 576 0.69 23.86 44.81
CA HIS A 576 2.03 24.31 45.21
C HIS A 576 2.36 23.70 46.56
N SER A 577 3.55 23.12 46.71
CA SER A 577 3.94 22.44 47.95
C SER A 577 3.85 23.37 49.16
N ASN A 578 4.19 24.65 49.00
CA ASN A 578 4.02 25.66 50.05
C ASN A 578 2.57 25.92 50.44
N CYS A 579 1.64 25.91 49.47
CA CYS A 579 0.22 26.04 49.75
C CYS A 579 -0.31 24.82 50.51
N ALA A 580 0.08 23.60 50.08
CA ALA A 580 -0.30 22.37 50.78
C ALA A 580 0.25 22.32 52.21
N LEU A 581 1.52 22.70 52.43
CA LEU A 581 2.15 22.72 53.75
C LEU A 581 1.48 23.73 54.69
N LYS A 582 1.13 24.92 54.20
CA LYS A 582 0.37 25.90 55.01
C LYS A 582 -1.03 25.38 55.33
N TRP A 583 -1.72 24.80 54.35
CA TRP A 583 -3.07 24.29 54.53
C TRP A 583 -3.15 23.17 55.58
N ILE A 584 -2.22 22.21 55.53
CA ILE A 584 -2.22 21.05 56.44
C ILE A 584 -1.96 21.45 57.91
N LYS A 585 -1.29 22.58 58.16
CA LYS A 585 -1.09 23.08 59.53
C LYS A 585 -2.41 23.43 60.21
N ASP A 586 -3.37 23.95 59.46
CA ASP A 586 -4.65 24.45 59.99
C ASP A 586 -5.82 23.50 59.71
N GLN A 587 -5.72 22.67 58.66
CA GLN A 587 -6.79 21.81 58.15
C GLN A 587 -6.26 20.39 57.86
N LYS A 588 -6.81 19.37 58.52
CA LYS A 588 -6.38 17.96 58.36
C LYS A 588 -6.91 17.26 57.09
N HIS A 589 -7.71 17.95 56.28
CA HIS A 589 -8.38 17.38 55.11
C HIS A 589 -7.95 18.06 53.81
N CYS A 590 -7.98 17.30 52.72
CA CYS A 590 -7.72 17.82 51.38
C CYS A 590 -8.78 18.86 50.97
N PRO A 591 -8.40 20.05 50.50
CA PRO A 591 -9.36 21.09 50.09
C PRO A 591 -10.21 20.69 48.87
N ALA A 592 -9.73 19.74 48.06
CA ALA A 592 -10.42 19.31 46.84
C ALA A 592 -11.42 18.16 47.09
N CYS A 593 -11.04 17.14 47.85
CA CYS A 593 -11.87 15.94 48.07
C CYS A 593 -12.37 15.77 49.50
N LYS A 594 -11.96 16.64 50.43
CA LYS A 594 -12.26 16.56 51.88
C LYS A 594 -11.83 15.26 52.58
N GLY A 595 -11.07 14.40 51.92
CA GLY A 595 -10.50 13.21 52.55
C GLY A 595 -9.34 13.57 53.49
N ASP A 596 -9.22 12.81 54.59
CA ASP A 596 -8.11 12.93 55.54
C ASP A 596 -6.77 12.69 54.86
N PHE A 597 -5.77 13.51 55.19
CA PHE A 597 -4.40 13.17 54.83
C PHE A 597 -3.97 11.99 55.71
N PRO A 598 -3.67 10.79 55.14
CA PRO A 598 -3.10 9.71 55.93
C PRO A 598 -1.80 10.23 56.54
N GLY A 599 -1.67 10.06 57.86
CA GLY A 599 -0.76 10.79 58.75
C GLY A 599 0.61 11.13 58.18
N ILE A 600 1.01 12.39 58.40
CA ILE A 600 2.42 12.78 58.48
C ILE A 600 2.98 12.22 59.79
#